data_AF-A0A4Y7WIB4-F1
#
_entry.id   AF-A0A4Y7WIB4-F1
#
_cell.length_a   1.000
_cell.length_b   1.000
_cell.length_c   1.000
_cell.angle_alpha   90.00
_cell.angle_beta   90.00
_cell.angle_gamma   90.00
#
_symmetry.space_group_name_H-M   'P 1'
#
loop_
_entity.id
_entity.type
_entity.pdbx_description
1 polymer ?
#
loop_
_entity_poly.entity_id
_entity_poly.type
_entity_poly.pdbx_seq_one_letter_code
_entity_poly.pdbx_strand_id
1 'polypeptide(L)'
;MKREFEAFACLWSIHDAIIERYPNASSHYGNYNQVVNYALYNYGFAFTEHQKRDLNQSVSIRNDICHFRHISHKDLLTLKGLSSSLIPAKISSHNRSSSISSKRISKASSKGHLFM
;
A
#
# COMPACT_ATOMS: atom_id res chain seq x y z
N MET A 1 3.65 3.84 23.24
CA MET A 1 2.33 3.73 22.55
C MET A 1 2.28 4.48 21.21
N LYS A 2 2.57 5.79 21.12
CA LYS A 2 2.45 6.53 19.84
C LYS A 2 3.43 6.06 18.76
N ARG A 3 4.69 5.74 19.13
CA ARG A 3 5.73 5.36 18.16
C ARG A 3 5.51 3.99 17.54
N GLU A 4 5.01 3.05 18.33
CA GLU A 4 4.74 1.67 17.94
C GLU A 4 3.58 1.63 16.94
N PHE A 5 2.54 2.43 17.19
CA PHE A 5 1.45 2.62 16.22
C PHE A 5 1.95 3.24 14.91
N GLU A 6 2.77 4.29 14.97
CA GLU A 6 3.36 4.90 13.78
C GLU A 6 4.25 3.91 13.01
N ALA A 7 5.05 3.11 13.73
CA ALA A 7 5.88 2.07 13.12
C ALA A 7 5.02 1.00 12.43
N PHE A 8 3.92 0.57 13.05
CA PHE A 8 2.97 -0.37 12.47
C PHE A 8 2.34 0.17 11.18
N ALA A 9 1.94 1.45 11.17
CA ALA A 9 1.40 2.10 9.98
C ALA A 9 2.44 2.16 8.84
N CYS A 10 3.71 2.41 9.17
CA CYS A 10 4.78 2.39 8.17
C CYS A 10 5.01 0.98 7.61
N LEU A 11 5.05 -0.05 8.47
CA LEU A 11 5.19 -1.46 8.06
C LEU A 11 4.04 -1.89 7.15
N TRP A 12 2.81 -1.51 7.48
CA TRP A 12 1.65 -1.78 6.64
C TRP A 12 1.79 -1.10 5.26
N SER A 13 2.23 0.15 5.24
CA SER A 13 2.42 0.89 3.98
C SER A 13 3.52 0.28 3.10
N ILE A 14 4.61 -0.20 3.71
CA ILE A 14 5.68 -0.93 3.01
C ILE A 14 5.14 -2.24 2.43
N HIS A 15 4.36 -2.98 3.22
CA HIS A 15 3.75 -4.23 2.81
C HIS A 15 2.87 -4.06 1.58
N ASP A 16 1.93 -3.12 1.63
CA ASP A 16 1.03 -2.83 0.50
C ASP A 16 1.82 -2.36 -0.73
N ALA A 17 2.82 -1.49 -0.56
CA ALA A 17 3.65 -1.03 -1.68
C ALA A 17 4.41 -2.17 -2.38
N ILE A 18 4.90 -3.17 -1.63
CA ILE A 18 5.55 -4.35 -2.21
C ILE A 18 4.55 -5.20 -2.97
N ILE A 19 3.36 -5.45 -2.41
CA ILE A 19 2.33 -6.29 -3.04
C ILE A 19 1.74 -5.63 -4.29
N GLU A 20 1.48 -4.33 -4.24
CA GLU A 20 1.01 -3.56 -5.40
C GLU A 20 2.03 -3.61 -6.54
N ARG A 21 3.33 -3.51 -6.22
CA ARG A 21 4.41 -3.53 -7.21
C ARG A 21 4.72 -4.93 -7.72
N TYR A 22 4.60 -5.95 -6.87
CA TYR A 22 4.94 -7.34 -7.17
C TYR A 22 3.78 -8.26 -6.78
N PRO A 23 2.74 -8.37 -7.63
CA PRO A 23 1.53 -9.13 -7.30
C PRO A 23 1.79 -10.59 -6.91
N ASN A 24 2.87 -11.21 -7.38
CA ASN A 24 3.24 -12.58 -7.00
C ASN A 24 3.59 -12.72 -5.50
N ALA A 25 4.03 -11.63 -4.86
CA ALA A 25 4.26 -11.58 -3.42
C ALA A 25 2.95 -11.65 -2.62
N SER A 26 1.78 -11.42 -3.23
CA SER A 26 0.47 -11.51 -2.55
C SER A 26 0.15 -12.90 -2.01
N SER A 27 0.75 -13.95 -2.57
CA SER A 27 0.69 -15.31 -2.03
C SER A 27 1.22 -15.40 -0.59
N HIS A 28 2.02 -14.42 -0.17
CA HIS A 28 2.59 -14.29 1.17
C HIS A 28 1.95 -13.18 2.02
N TYR A 29 0.84 -12.58 1.58
CA TYR A 29 0.22 -11.39 2.20
C TYR A 29 0.02 -11.48 3.72
N GLY A 30 -0.22 -12.68 4.26
CA GLY A 30 -0.40 -12.87 5.71
C GLY A 30 0.90 -12.72 6.53
N ASN A 31 2.07 -12.61 5.90
CA ASN A 31 3.35 -12.62 6.58
C ASN A 31 4.33 -11.61 5.96
N TYR A 32 4.50 -10.49 6.67
CA TYR A 32 5.43 -9.42 6.30
C TYR A 32 6.83 -9.93 5.95
N ASN A 33 7.39 -10.83 6.77
CA ASN A 33 8.75 -11.34 6.56
C ASN A 33 8.84 -12.14 5.26
N GLN A 34 7.81 -12.94 4.95
CA GLN A 34 7.76 -13.69 3.69
C GLN A 34 7.60 -12.76 2.49
N VAL A 35 6.75 -11.73 2.58
CA VAL A 35 6.60 -10.72 1.50
C VAL A 35 7.93 -10.02 1.21
N VAL A 36 8.63 -9.54 2.24
CA VAL A 36 9.92 -8.87 2.08
C VAL A 36 10.98 -9.83 1.52
N ASN A 37 11.11 -11.02 2.08
CA ASN A 37 12.11 -12.00 1.63
C ASN A 37 11.86 -12.45 0.19
N TYR A 38 10.58 -12.68 -0.17
CA TYR A 38 10.20 -13.00 -1.53
C TYR A 38 10.57 -11.88 -2.50
N ALA A 39 10.28 -10.62 -2.14
CA ALA A 39 10.59 -9.48 -2.97
C ALA A 39 12.10 -9.28 -3.16
N LEU A 40 12.89 -9.41 -2.10
CA LEU A 40 14.36 -9.31 -2.16
C LEU A 40 14.98 -10.44 -2.98
N TYR A 41 14.46 -11.66 -2.86
CA TYR A 41 14.98 -12.83 -3.59
C TYR A 41 14.65 -12.76 -5.08
N ASN A 42 13.40 -12.50 -5.45
CA ASN A 42 12.95 -12.56 -6.84
C ASN A 42 13.15 -11.24 -7.60
N TYR A 43 13.13 -10.10 -6.90
CA TYR A 43 13.18 -8.77 -7.49
C TYR A 43 14.29 -7.89 -6.90
N GLY A 44 15.32 -8.50 -6.30
CA GLY A 44 16.43 -7.78 -5.67
C GLY A 44 17.10 -6.73 -6.58
N PHE A 45 17.12 -6.94 -7.89
CA PHE A 45 17.65 -5.96 -8.86
C PHE A 45 16.86 -4.65 -8.94
N ALA A 46 15.59 -4.64 -8.51
CA ALA A 46 14.71 -3.48 -8.55
C ALA A 46 14.84 -2.57 -7.30
N PHE A 47 15.68 -2.95 -6.34
CA PHE A 47 15.93 -2.19 -5.11
C PHE A 47 17.37 -1.71 -5.07
N THR A 48 17.57 -0.49 -4.60
CA THR A 48 18.91 0.00 -4.27
C THR A 48 19.49 -0.77 -3.07
N GLU A 49 20.81 -0.80 -2.92
CA GLU A 49 21.46 -1.43 -1.76
C GLU A 49 20.98 -0.82 -0.42
N HIS A 50 20.67 0.48 -0.41
CA HIS A 50 20.10 1.11 0.77
C HIS A 50 18.70 0.58 1.09
N GLN A 51 17.82 0.47 0.08
CA GLN A 51 16.49 -0.10 0.26
C GLN A 51 16.53 -1.56 0.69
N LYS A 52 17.48 -2.36 0.18
CA LYS A 52 17.66 -3.75 0.64
C LYS A 52 18.02 -3.82 2.11
N ARG A 53 18.95 -2.99 2.57
CA ARG A 53 19.32 -2.92 3.99
C ARG A 53 18.15 -2.48 4.86
N ASP A 54 17.41 -1.47 4.42
CA ASP A 54 16.27 -0.94 5.17
C ASP A 54 15.10 -1.94 5.21
N LEU A 55 14.88 -2.69 4.12
CA LEU A 55 13.90 -3.79 4.09
C LEU A 55 14.26 -4.89 5.07
N ASN A 56 15.52 -5.32 5.12
CA ASN A 56 15.99 -6.28 6.13
C ASN A 56 15.83 -5.72 7.56
N GLN A 57 16.16 -4.44 7.78
CA GLN A 57 15.96 -3.80 9.07
C GLN A 57 14.48 -3.73 9.46
N SER A 58 13.58 -3.47 8.49
CA SER A 58 12.15 -3.41 8.73
C SER A 58 11.57 -4.74 9.24
N VAL A 59 12.13 -5.87 8.81
CA VAL A 59 11.79 -7.21 9.33
C VAL A 59 12.20 -7.34 10.80
N SER A 60 13.40 -6.87 11.16
CA SER A 60 13.84 -6.85 12.56
C SER A 60 12.91 -5.98 13.41
N ILE A 61 12.60 -4.76 12.95
CA ILE A 61 11.73 -3.83 13.67
C ILE A 61 10.33 -4.42 13.85
N ARG A 62 9.77 -5.07 12.81
CA ARG A 62 8.48 -5.77 12.90
C ARG A 62 8.50 -6.85 13.98
N ASN A 63 9.58 -7.64 14.04
CA ASN A 63 9.74 -8.65 15.08
C ASN A 63 9.83 -8.02 16.47
N ASP A 64 10.55 -6.92 16.64
CA ASP A 64 10.62 -6.21 17.92
C ASP A 64 9.24 -5.70 18.38
N ILE A 65 8.44 -5.13 17.47
CA ILE A 65 7.05 -4.72 17.78
C ILE A 65 6.21 -5.92 18.24
N CYS A 66 6.26 -7.04 17.51
CA CYS A 66 5.48 -8.23 17.85
C CYS A 66 5.83 -8.84 19.21
N HIS A 67 7.06 -8.61 19.70
CA HIS A 67 7.51 -9.05 21.02
C HIS A 67 7.45 -7.92 22.06
N PHE A 68 6.70 -6.85 21.80
CA PHE A 68 6.52 -5.69 22.68
C PHE A 68 7.83 -5.03 23.12
N ARG A 69 8.85 -5.08 22.27
CA ARG A 69 10.14 -4.42 22.52
C ARG A 69 10.08 -2.95 22.13
N HIS A 70 10.93 -2.16 22.77
CA HIS A 70 11.01 -0.72 22.53
C HIS A 70 11.55 -0.42 21.12
N ILE A 71 10.84 0.41 20.38
CA ILE A 71 11.25 0.90 19.06
C ILE A 71 11.98 2.22 19.19
N SER A 72 13.22 2.29 18.69
CA SER A 72 14.02 3.50 18.76
C SER A 72 13.49 4.58 17.80
N HIS A 73 13.86 5.84 18.03
CA HIS A 73 13.53 6.91 17.08
C HIS A 73 14.18 6.66 15.71
N LYS A 74 15.39 6.09 15.70
CA LYS A 74 16.11 5.71 14.47
C LYS A 74 15.34 4.67 13.67
N ASP A 75 14.80 3.64 14.32
CA ASP A 75 13.99 2.60 13.66
C ASP A 75 12.75 3.21 12.98
N LEU A 76 12.06 4.11 13.68
CA LEU A 76 10.93 4.81 13.12
C LEU A 76 11.32 5.69 11.91
N LEU A 77 12.47 6.36 11.96
CA LEU A 77 12.99 7.13 10.82
C LEU A 77 13.33 6.22 9.63
N THR A 78 13.93 5.06 9.88
CA THR A 78 14.19 4.05 8.84
C THR A 78 12.89 3.61 8.16
N LEU A 79 11.85 3.30 8.94
CA LEU A 79 10.55 2.90 8.38
C LEU A 79 9.87 4.02 7.58
N LYS A 80 9.94 5.27 8.06
CA LYS A 80 9.39 6.45 7.35
C LYS A 80 10.13 6.73 6.04
N GLY A 81 11.46 6.66 6.06
CA GLY A 81 12.28 6.81 4.86
C GLY A 81 11.99 5.71 3.84
N LEU A 82 11.95 4.45 4.31
CA LEU A 82 11.70 3.31 3.45
C LEU A 82 10.31 3.37 2.81
N SER A 83 9.24 3.57 3.61
CA SER A 83 7.87 3.71 3.10
C SER A 83 7.75 4.81 2.06
N SER A 84 8.34 5.99 2.32
CA SER A 84 8.35 7.10 1.36
C SER A 84 9.11 6.78 0.06
N SER A 85 10.17 5.97 0.14
CA SER A 85 10.95 5.56 -1.05
C SER A 85 10.27 4.50 -1.91
N LEU A 86 9.39 3.68 -1.30
CA LEU A 86 8.70 2.58 -1.96
C LEU A 86 7.34 2.98 -2.52
N ILE A 87 6.67 3.96 -1.91
CA ILE A 87 5.42 4.50 -2.43
C ILE A 87 5.77 5.41 -3.62
N PRO A 88 5.33 5.09 -4.86
CA PRO A 88 5.49 6.01 -5.96
C PRO A 88 4.79 7.31 -5.58
N ALA A 89 5.46 8.46 -5.77
CA ALA A 89 4.86 9.76 -5.52
C ALA A 89 3.53 9.80 -6.28
N LYS A 90 2.40 9.66 -5.56
CA LYS A 90 1.09 9.91 -6.13
C LYS A 90 1.15 11.37 -6.53
N ILE A 91 1.30 11.62 -7.83
CA ILE A 91 1.08 12.93 -8.42
C ILE A 91 -0.24 13.41 -7.82
N SER A 92 -0.17 14.52 -7.09
CA SER A 92 -1.31 15.16 -6.47
C SER A 92 -2.39 15.34 -7.53
N SER A 93 -3.36 14.43 -7.57
CA SER A 93 -4.60 14.62 -8.32
C SER A 93 -5.56 15.36 -7.39
N HIS A 94 -5.22 16.63 -7.14
CA HIS A 94 -6.23 17.68 -7.00
C HIS A 94 -7.04 17.75 -8.29
N ASN A 95 -7.92 16.76 -8.51
CA ASN A 95 -9.05 16.89 -9.43
C ASN A 95 -10.08 15.78 -9.14
N ARG A 96 -10.62 15.77 -7.91
CA ARG A 96 -11.95 15.23 -7.69
C ARG A 96 -12.97 16.29 -8.11
N SER A 97 -13.15 16.47 -9.42
CA SER A 97 -14.40 17.00 -9.93
C SER A 97 -15.36 15.83 -10.09
N SER A 98 -16.26 15.73 -9.13
CA SER A 98 -17.45 14.90 -9.14
C SER A 98 -18.24 15.06 -10.43
N SER A 99 -18.61 13.95 -11.06
CA SER A 99 -19.76 13.91 -11.97
C SER A 99 -20.60 12.70 -11.58
N ILE A 100 -21.56 13.02 -10.72
CA ILE A 100 -22.66 12.18 -10.28
C ILE A 100 -23.40 11.70 -11.54
N SER A 101 -23.43 10.39 -11.78
CA SER A 101 -24.35 9.82 -12.77
C SER A 101 -25.75 9.82 -12.16
N SER A 102 -26.46 10.94 -12.35
CA SER A 102 -27.86 11.08 -11.96
C SER A 102 -28.74 10.21 -12.84
N LYS A 103 -29.10 9.07 -12.27
CA LYS A 103 -30.29 8.25 -12.56
C LYS A 103 -31.47 9.17 -12.91
N ARG A 104 -31.91 9.18 -14.17
CA ARG A 104 -33.16 9.82 -14.58
C ARG A 104 -34.18 8.75 -14.94
N ILE A 105 -35.07 8.48 -14.00
CA ILE A 105 -36.34 7.80 -14.23
C ILE A 105 -37.31 8.86 -14.77
N SER A 106 -37.99 8.60 -15.87
CA SER A 106 -39.26 9.25 -16.23
C SER A 106 -40.13 8.24 -16.99
N LYS A 107 -41.32 8.00 -16.44
CA LYS A 107 -42.34 7.05 -16.90
C LYS A 107 -43.11 7.55 -18.13
N ALA A 108 -43.55 6.59 -18.94
CA ALA A 108 -44.85 6.38 -19.61
C ALA A 108 -45.63 7.57 -20.24
N SER A 109 -46.13 7.38 -21.48
CA SER A 109 -47.56 7.04 -21.75
C SER A 109 -48.00 7.24 -23.22
N SER A 110 -48.57 6.17 -23.80
CA SER A 110 -49.67 6.01 -24.78
C SER A 110 -49.87 6.97 -25.99
N LYS A 111 -49.94 6.39 -27.21
CA LYS A 111 -51.14 6.22 -28.11
C LYS A 111 -50.85 6.41 -29.63
N GLY A 112 -51.55 5.59 -30.44
CA GLY A 112 -51.83 5.74 -31.89
C GLY A 112 -50.83 4.97 -32.77
N HIS A 113 -51.11 3.84 -33.45
CA HIS A 113 -52.21 3.45 -34.35
C HIS A 113 -52.31 4.28 -35.65
N LEU A 114 -52.00 3.59 -36.76
CA LEU A 114 -52.43 3.73 -38.17
C LEU A 114 -51.65 4.57 -39.23
N PHE A 115 -51.43 3.87 -40.36
CA PHE A 115 -51.16 4.24 -41.78
C PHE A 115 -49.87 5.00 -42.18
N MET A 116 -49.02 4.38 -43.01
CA MET A 116 -49.23 4.17 -44.46
C MET A 116 -48.68 2.81 -44.90
#